data_AF-A0A9Q5CJN9-F1
#
_entry.id   AF-A0A9Q5CJN9-F1
#
_cell.length_a   1.000
_cell.length_b   1.000
_cell.length_c   1.000
_cell.angle_alpha   90.00
_cell.angle_beta   90.00
_cell.angle_gamma   90.00
#
_symmetry.space_group_name_H-M   'P 1'
#
loop_
_entity.id
_entity.type
_entity.pdbx_description
1 polymer ?
#
loop_
_entity_poly.entity_id
_entity_poly.type
_entity_poly.pdbx_seq_one_letter_code
_entity_poly.pdbx_strand_id
1 'polypeptide(L)'
;MEDSFNDRLARYSFMYRSRNSNKEKTRFLKALVTDISQVRKDISVIEYSNQKKASARNVYVGDIEKADQIVCTYYDTPPAYLGDYVLFNRKKQEKQTTKAVLCMSLIWIFLGILGTLLYMKLVFAPFVLFSVQTACLALIYGGYFIILSKLSKGEWNRKNLIRNTSSVLCLLQMLTENQNQKKVAYAFIDDGCYGRRGLDVLMSSVKKNAKVYFLDSIGADATLNVMGKQFKEELAESKEIRYVSPRGQINYLFCADMNQDKEFYLDKSKLNKKNLNYSHFTQVIELLGI
;
A
#
# COMPACT_ATOMS: atom_id res chain seq x y z
N MET A 1 -0.71 -1.98 -26.42
CA MET A 1 -0.96 -2.45 -25.03
C MET A 1 0.22 -2.15 -24.13
N GLU A 2 1.46 -2.40 -24.58
CA GLU A 2 2.69 -2.13 -23.82
C GLU A 2 2.88 -0.64 -23.45
N ASP A 3 2.62 0.28 -24.39
CA ASP A 3 2.72 1.73 -24.12
C ASP A 3 1.74 2.22 -23.04
N SER A 4 0.51 1.71 -23.06
CA SER A 4 -0.51 2.06 -22.06
C SER A 4 -0.15 1.52 -20.68
N PHE A 5 0.40 0.31 -20.60
CA PHE A 5 0.88 -0.25 -19.35
C PHE A 5 2.09 0.54 -18.81
N ASN A 6 3.05 0.88 -19.66
CA ASN A 6 4.24 1.66 -19.27
C ASN A 6 3.86 3.06 -18.77
N ASP A 7 2.90 3.72 -19.41
CA ASP A 7 2.36 5.00 -18.92
C ASP A 7 1.71 4.84 -17.54
N ARG A 8 0.85 3.82 -17.35
CA ARG A 8 0.25 3.50 -16.05
C ARG A 8 1.32 3.22 -15.00
N LEU A 9 2.34 2.43 -15.34
CA LEU A 9 3.47 2.13 -14.46
C LEU A 9 4.16 3.43 -14.02
N ALA A 10 4.55 4.30 -14.95
CA ALA A 10 5.20 5.58 -14.62
C ALA A 10 4.29 6.45 -13.73
N ARG A 11 3.01 6.57 -14.10
CA ARG A 11 2.00 7.35 -13.40
C ARG A 11 1.79 6.88 -11.96
N TYR A 12 1.58 5.58 -11.74
CA TYR A 12 1.29 5.04 -10.41
C TYR A 12 2.54 4.81 -9.55
N SER A 13 3.71 4.58 -10.15
CA SER A 13 4.98 4.38 -9.44
C SER A 13 5.72 5.67 -9.09
N PHE A 14 5.52 6.73 -9.86
CA PHE A 14 6.22 8.01 -9.67
C PHE A 14 5.28 9.12 -9.21
N MET A 15 4.22 9.42 -9.98
CA MET A 15 3.32 10.55 -9.69
C MET A 15 2.40 10.27 -8.50
N TYR A 16 1.82 9.06 -8.44
CA TYR A 16 0.89 8.65 -7.39
C TYR A 16 1.46 7.62 -6.40
N ARG A 17 2.77 7.67 -6.19
CA ARG A 17 3.51 6.71 -5.35
C ARG A 17 3.17 6.72 -3.86
N SER A 18 2.50 7.76 -3.38
CA SER A 18 2.07 7.94 -1.97
C SER A 18 0.56 8.14 -1.94
N ARG A 19 -0.15 7.38 -1.10
CA ARG A 19 -1.61 7.35 -0.99
C ARG A 19 -2.02 7.33 0.49
N ASN A 20 -1.49 8.28 1.26
CA ASN A 20 -1.63 8.34 2.72
C ASN A 20 -2.60 9.44 3.15
N SER A 21 -2.49 10.63 2.57
CA SER A 21 -3.45 11.72 2.82
C SER A 21 -4.73 11.55 2.02
N ASN A 22 -5.82 12.16 2.51
CA ASN A 22 -7.05 12.29 1.73
C ASN A 22 -6.79 12.94 0.35
N LYS A 23 -5.95 14.00 0.30
CA LYS A 23 -5.60 14.71 -0.95
C LYS A 23 -4.84 13.83 -1.94
N GLU A 24 -3.91 13.00 -1.48
CA GLU A 24 -3.18 12.05 -2.33
C GLU A 24 -4.07 10.91 -2.80
N LYS A 25 -4.86 10.31 -1.88
CA LYS A 25 -5.82 9.26 -2.22
C LYS A 25 -6.82 9.76 -3.26
N THR A 26 -7.37 10.97 -3.10
CA THR A 26 -8.26 11.58 -4.10
C THR A 26 -7.59 11.74 -5.46
N ARG A 27 -6.33 12.21 -5.50
CA ARG A 27 -5.60 12.36 -6.77
C ARG A 27 -5.35 11.00 -7.45
N PHE A 28 -4.94 10.00 -6.67
CA PHE A 28 -4.78 8.63 -7.16
C PHE A 28 -6.10 8.05 -7.67
N LEU A 29 -7.19 8.16 -6.91
CA LEU A 29 -8.50 7.63 -7.30
C LEU A 29 -9.06 8.32 -8.55
N LYS A 30 -8.85 9.64 -8.70
CA LYS A 30 -9.21 10.34 -9.94
C LYS A 30 -8.48 9.75 -11.15
N ALA A 31 -7.17 9.55 -11.05
CA ALA A 31 -6.39 8.91 -12.12
C ALA A 31 -6.85 7.47 -12.39
N LEU A 32 -7.07 6.70 -11.33
CA LEU A 32 -7.55 5.31 -11.40
C LEU A 32 -8.89 5.21 -12.12
N VAL A 33 -9.88 6.01 -11.70
CA VAL A 33 -11.21 6.02 -12.31
C VAL A 33 -11.14 6.50 -13.75
N THR A 34 -10.32 7.51 -14.07
CA THR A 34 -10.11 7.94 -15.46
C THR A 34 -9.57 6.80 -16.32
N ASP A 35 -8.52 6.09 -15.88
CA ASP A 35 -7.93 5.00 -16.66
C ASP A 35 -8.91 3.82 -16.83
N ILE A 36 -9.66 3.46 -15.78
CA ILE A 36 -10.70 2.42 -15.85
C ILE A 36 -11.83 2.85 -16.79
N SER A 37 -12.24 4.12 -16.76
CA SER A 37 -13.36 4.64 -17.57
C SER A 37 -13.12 4.55 -19.08
N GLN A 38 -11.87 4.37 -19.50
CA GLN A 38 -11.51 4.15 -20.90
C GLN A 38 -11.90 2.76 -21.40
N VAL A 39 -12.03 1.77 -20.50
CA VAL A 39 -12.26 0.35 -20.83
C VAL A 39 -13.55 -0.21 -20.23
N ARG A 40 -14.01 0.32 -19.09
CA ARG A 40 -15.22 -0.11 -18.37
C ARG A 40 -16.02 1.10 -17.90
N LYS A 41 -17.35 1.05 -17.95
CA LYS A 41 -18.24 2.16 -17.53
C LYS A 41 -18.98 1.89 -16.22
N ASP A 42 -18.97 0.65 -15.76
CA ASP A 42 -19.65 0.13 -14.57
C ASP A 42 -18.78 0.33 -13.32
N ILE A 43 -18.39 1.58 -13.06
CA ILE A 43 -17.56 1.97 -11.92
C ILE A 43 -18.45 2.52 -10.80
N SER A 44 -18.24 2.07 -9.57
CA SER A 44 -18.86 2.67 -8.38
C SER A 44 -17.79 3.01 -7.34
N VAL A 45 -17.99 4.13 -6.65
CA VAL A 45 -17.11 4.58 -5.56
C VAL A 45 -17.92 4.57 -4.28
N ILE A 46 -17.55 3.70 -3.34
CA ILE A 46 -18.22 3.57 -2.05
C ILE A 46 -17.40 4.30 -0.99
N GLU A 47 -17.95 5.39 -0.47
CA GLU A 47 -17.37 6.10 0.66
C GLU A 47 -17.90 5.53 1.98
N TYR A 48 -17.02 5.34 2.95
CA TYR A 48 -17.40 4.96 4.30
C TYR A 48 -16.66 5.85 5.32
N SER A 49 -17.44 6.38 6.25
CA SER A 49 -16.92 7.25 7.30
C SER A 49 -16.33 6.41 8.42
N ASN A 50 -15.18 6.85 8.87
CA ASN A 50 -14.63 6.42 10.14
C ASN A 50 -14.93 7.58 11.10
N GLN A 51 -15.67 7.36 12.20
CA GLN A 51 -16.19 8.40 13.12
C GLN A 51 -15.17 9.46 13.61
N LYS A 52 -13.86 9.33 13.30
CA LYS A 52 -12.77 10.25 13.67
C LYS A 52 -11.74 10.55 12.54
N LYS A 53 -11.92 10.11 11.28
CA LYS A 53 -10.97 10.36 10.17
C LYS A 53 -11.70 10.65 8.84
N ALA A 54 -10.98 11.24 7.88
CA ALA A 54 -11.45 11.44 6.49
C ALA A 54 -12.07 10.16 5.91
N SER A 55 -13.11 10.30 5.06
CA SER A 55 -13.80 9.18 4.44
C SER A 55 -12.82 8.28 3.66
N ALA A 56 -12.83 7.00 3.99
CA ALA A 56 -12.14 5.97 3.23
C ALA A 56 -13.03 5.56 2.05
N ARG A 57 -12.42 5.14 0.94
CA ARG A 57 -13.13 4.97 -0.33
C ARG A 57 -12.70 3.71 -1.05
N ASN A 58 -13.64 2.81 -1.32
CA ASN A 58 -13.40 1.70 -2.22
C ASN A 58 -13.87 2.06 -3.63
N VAL A 59 -13.17 1.57 -4.65
CA VAL A 59 -13.61 1.65 -6.05
C VAL A 59 -13.91 0.24 -6.53
N TYR A 60 -15.12 0.04 -7.02
CA TYR A 60 -15.57 -1.22 -7.59
C TYR A 60 -15.84 -1.06 -9.08
N VAL A 61 -15.53 -2.12 -9.83
CA VAL A 61 -15.80 -2.21 -11.27
C VAL A 61 -16.55 -3.50 -11.51
N GLY A 62 -17.76 -3.41 -12.07
CA GLY A 62 -18.70 -4.53 -12.14
C GLY A 62 -19.67 -4.61 -10.97
N ASP A 63 -20.61 -5.54 -11.07
CA ASP A 63 -21.63 -5.80 -10.05
C ASP A 63 -21.06 -6.74 -8.97
N ILE A 64 -20.54 -6.16 -7.89
CA ILE A 64 -19.94 -6.90 -6.76
C ILE A 64 -20.94 -7.83 -6.07
N GLU A 65 -22.23 -7.46 -6.05
CA GLU A 65 -23.27 -8.24 -5.37
C GLU A 65 -23.60 -9.52 -6.15
N LYS A 66 -23.55 -9.46 -7.49
CA LYS A 66 -23.88 -10.59 -8.37
C LYS A 66 -22.68 -11.35 -8.91
N ALA A 67 -21.47 -10.77 -8.90
CA ALA A 67 -20.28 -11.39 -9.46
C ALA A 67 -19.99 -12.78 -8.88
N ASP A 68 -19.61 -13.72 -9.75
CA ASP A 68 -19.17 -15.05 -9.32
C ASP A 68 -17.74 -15.01 -8.77
N GLN A 69 -16.95 -14.07 -9.29
CA GLN A 69 -15.55 -13.89 -8.99
C GLN A 69 -15.24 -12.41 -8.78
N ILE A 70 -14.55 -12.12 -7.69
CA ILE A 70 -14.13 -10.77 -7.33
C ILE A 70 -12.63 -10.79 -7.13
N VAL A 71 -11.93 -9.93 -7.83
CA VAL A 71 -10.48 -9.77 -7.68
C VAL A 71 -10.22 -8.41 -7.04
N CYS A 72 -9.51 -8.40 -5.92
CA CYS A 72 -9.35 -7.20 -5.12
C CYS A 72 -7.92 -6.98 -4.64
N THR A 73 -7.59 -5.72 -4.41
CA THR A 73 -6.31 -5.30 -3.83
C THR A 73 -6.50 -4.01 -3.07
N TYR A 74 -5.66 -3.79 -2.06
CA TYR A 74 -5.60 -2.48 -1.41
C TYR A 74 -4.71 -1.52 -2.18
N TYR A 75 -5.10 -0.25 -2.20
CA TYR A 75 -4.33 0.81 -2.85
C TYR A 75 -3.67 1.78 -1.87
N ASP A 76 -4.03 1.78 -0.59
CA ASP A 76 -3.41 2.67 0.38
C ASP A 76 -1.94 2.30 0.61
N THR A 77 -1.18 3.25 1.17
CA THR A 77 0.25 3.06 1.40
C THR A 77 0.56 2.92 2.89
N PRO A 78 1.52 2.07 3.27
CA PRO A 78 1.90 1.93 4.67
C PRO A 78 2.71 3.15 5.13
N PRO A 79 2.69 3.44 6.45
CA PRO A 79 3.64 4.39 7.03
C PRO A 79 5.06 3.82 6.91
N ALA A 80 6.08 4.65 7.12
CA ALA A 80 7.46 4.19 7.20
C ALA A 80 7.62 3.18 8.37
N TYR A 81 8.49 2.19 8.17
CA TYR A 81 8.74 1.12 9.14
C TYR A 81 10.18 0.61 8.98
N LEU A 82 10.72 0.09 10.09
CA LEU A 82 12.06 -0.47 10.16
C LEU A 82 12.04 -1.99 9.93
N GLY A 83 12.98 -2.49 9.12
CA GLY A 83 13.09 -3.92 8.80
C GLY A 83 12.11 -4.40 7.72
N ASP A 84 11.92 -5.71 7.67
CA ASP A 84 11.19 -6.42 6.62
C ASP A 84 9.68 -6.28 6.76
N TYR A 85 8.96 -6.37 5.63
CA TYR A 85 7.51 -6.49 5.63
C TYR A 85 7.12 -7.93 5.90
N VAL A 86 6.47 -8.19 7.04
CA VAL A 86 5.94 -9.51 7.35
C VAL A 86 4.45 -9.56 7.04
N LEU A 87 4.09 -10.38 6.06
CA LEU A 87 2.71 -10.52 5.60
C LEU A 87 1.86 -11.18 6.69
N PHE A 88 0.59 -10.79 6.76
CA PHE A 88 -0.38 -11.30 7.74
C PHE A 88 -0.01 -11.09 9.23
N ASN A 89 1.06 -10.36 9.56
CA ASN A 89 1.48 -10.06 10.93
C ASN A 89 1.41 -8.55 11.23
N ARG A 90 0.18 -8.06 11.42
CA ARG A 90 -0.09 -6.64 11.70
C ARG A 90 0.60 -6.13 12.97
N LYS A 91 0.60 -6.92 14.05
CA LYS A 91 1.22 -6.51 15.32
C LYS A 91 2.73 -6.27 15.17
N LYS A 92 3.41 -7.10 14.36
CA LYS A 92 4.83 -6.92 14.05
C LYS A 92 5.08 -5.65 13.24
N GLN A 93 4.23 -5.39 12.24
CA GLN A 93 4.28 -4.16 11.44
C GLN A 93 4.08 -2.90 12.30
N GLU A 94 3.08 -2.89 13.21
CA GLU A 94 2.82 -1.76 14.11
C GLU A 94 4.02 -1.48 15.03
N LYS A 95 4.63 -2.53 15.58
CA LYS A 95 5.86 -2.41 16.38
C LYS A 95 7.02 -1.83 15.55
N GLN A 96 7.21 -2.30 14.32
CA GLN A 96 8.27 -1.81 13.42
C GLN A 96 8.08 -0.34 13.00
N THR A 97 6.83 0.08 12.74
CA THR A 97 6.49 1.49 12.51
C THR A 97 6.76 2.32 13.74
N THR A 98 6.32 1.89 14.92
CA THR A 98 6.55 2.61 16.19
C THR A 98 8.05 2.77 16.46
N LYS A 99 8.85 1.71 16.26
CA LYS A 99 10.31 1.77 16.36
C LYS A 99 10.90 2.81 15.40
N ALA A 100 10.46 2.83 14.14
CA ALA A 100 10.95 3.81 13.16
C ALA A 100 10.64 5.26 13.59
N VAL A 101 9.41 5.52 14.06
CA VAL A 101 9.02 6.84 14.58
C VAL A 101 9.86 7.26 15.77
N LEU A 102 10.07 6.36 16.73
CA LEU A 102 10.89 6.63 17.91
C LEU A 102 12.35 6.90 17.54
N CYS A 103 12.97 6.05 16.71
CA CYS A 103 14.34 6.25 16.25
C CYS A 103 14.52 7.61 15.56
N MET A 104 13.64 7.96 14.61
CA MET A 104 13.71 9.24 13.91
C MET A 104 13.50 10.42 14.85
N SER A 105 12.55 10.31 15.78
CA SER A 105 12.29 11.36 16.78
C SER A 105 13.49 11.57 17.69
N LEU A 106 14.15 10.50 18.16
CA LEU A 106 15.35 10.58 19.01
C LEU A 106 16.53 11.21 18.28
N ILE A 107 16.77 10.83 17.01
CA ILE A 107 17.81 11.47 16.18
C ILE A 107 17.53 12.97 16.04
N TRP A 108 16.27 13.36 15.79
CA TRP A 108 15.91 14.76 15.65
C TRP A 108 16.02 15.55 16.97
N ILE A 109 15.68 14.93 18.10
CA ILE A 109 15.92 15.50 19.44
C ILE A 109 17.41 15.72 19.68
N PHE A 110 18.24 14.73 19.35
CA PHE A 110 19.69 14.83 19.49
C PHE A 110 20.27 15.96 18.62
N LEU A 111 19.82 16.10 17.37
CA LEU A 111 20.19 17.22 16.50
C LEU A 111 19.75 18.57 17.05
N GLY A 112 18.57 18.64 17.68
CA GLY A 112 18.10 19.84 18.37
C GLY A 112 19.00 20.24 19.54
N ILE A 113 19.41 19.27 20.36
CA ILE A 113 20.35 19.48 21.47
C ILE A 113 21.70 19.97 20.92
N LEU A 114 22.25 19.31 19.90
CA LEU A 114 23.53 19.70 19.30
C LEU A 114 23.48 21.12 18.71
N GLY A 115 22.40 21.46 18.01
CA GLY A 115 22.17 22.81 17.49
C GLY A 115 22.08 23.86 18.59
N THR A 116 21.43 23.52 19.71
CA THR A 116 21.33 24.40 20.89
C THR A 116 22.71 24.64 21.52
N LEU A 117 23.51 23.58 21.70
CA LEU A 117 24.87 23.69 22.24
C LEU A 117 25.80 24.49 21.32
N LEU A 118 25.68 24.33 20.01
CA LEU A 118 26.44 25.11 19.03
C LEU A 118 26.05 26.60 19.10
N TYR A 119 24.75 26.89 19.18
CA TYR A 119 24.25 28.25 19.36
C TYR A 119 24.84 28.91 20.62
N MET A 120 24.84 28.21 21.76
CA MET A 120 25.40 28.72 23.01
C MET A 120 26.91 29.03 22.92
N LYS A 121 27.66 28.33 22.07
CA LYS A 121 29.09 28.60 21.86
C LYS A 121 29.36 29.78 20.93
N LEU A 122 28.45 30.06 20.00
CA LEU A 122 28.65 31.08 18.96
C LEU A 122 28.08 32.44 19.34
N VAL A 123 27.12 32.48 20.27
CA VAL A 123 26.47 33.72 20.70
C VAL A 123 27.10 34.24 21.99
N PHE A 124 27.78 35.38 21.88
CA PHE A 124 28.36 36.11 23.01
C PHE A 124 27.50 37.29 23.48
N ALA A 125 26.41 37.58 22.77
CA ALA A 125 25.52 38.70 23.08
C ALA A 125 24.46 38.32 24.14
N PRO A 126 24.11 39.23 25.06
CA PRO A 126 23.04 39.00 26.02
C PRO A 126 21.69 38.84 25.31
N PHE A 127 20.80 38.04 25.90
CA PHE A 127 19.46 37.82 25.36
C PHE A 127 18.63 39.12 25.41
N VAL A 128 18.16 39.57 24.25
CA VAL A 128 17.26 40.72 24.11
C VAL A 128 15.97 40.28 23.41
N LEU A 129 14.84 40.41 24.10
CA LEU A 129 13.54 39.86 23.67
C LEU A 129 13.10 40.38 22.29
N PHE A 130 13.21 41.69 22.06
CA PHE A 130 12.77 42.37 20.83
C PHE A 130 13.91 42.59 19.82
N SER A 131 14.87 41.67 19.75
CA SER A 131 15.96 41.74 18.77
C SER A 131 15.66 40.91 17.52
N VAL A 132 16.22 41.32 16.38
CA VAL A 132 16.19 40.54 15.13
C VAL A 132 16.79 39.15 15.34
N GLN A 133 17.83 39.05 16.16
CA GLN A 133 18.47 37.78 16.49
C GLN A 133 17.51 36.82 17.21
N THR A 134 16.78 37.30 18.22
CA THR A 134 15.77 36.50 18.93
C THR A 134 14.61 36.09 18.03
N ALA A 135 14.15 36.99 17.14
CA ALA A 135 13.12 36.65 16.16
C ALA A 135 13.58 35.54 15.20
N CYS A 136 14.80 35.62 14.67
CA CYS A 136 15.40 34.57 13.84
C CYS A 136 15.51 33.24 14.60
N LEU A 137 15.93 33.27 15.86
CA LEU A 137 16.03 32.09 16.70
C LEU A 137 14.65 31.44 16.93
N ALA A 138 13.63 32.24 17.21
CA ALA A 138 12.26 31.78 17.37
C ALA A 138 11.73 31.10 16.10
N LEU A 139 12.04 31.65 14.91
CA LEU A 139 11.68 31.03 13.63
C LEU A 139 12.39 29.68 13.43
N ILE A 140 13.68 29.58 13.78
CA ILE A 140 14.44 28.33 13.67
C ILE A 140 13.85 27.25 14.58
N TYR A 141 13.63 27.55 15.87
CA TYR A 141 13.02 26.58 16.79
C TYR A 141 11.57 26.26 16.43
N GLY A 142 10.80 27.26 15.99
CA GLY A 142 9.45 27.04 15.48
C GLY A 142 9.44 26.06 14.31
N GLY A 143 10.32 26.27 13.32
CA GLY A 143 10.53 25.34 12.20
C GLY A 143 10.96 23.94 12.65
N TYR A 144 11.89 23.87 13.60
CA TYR A 144 12.36 22.61 14.20
C TYR A 144 11.21 21.82 14.83
N PHE A 145 10.36 22.46 15.65
CA PHE A 145 9.22 21.79 16.30
C PHE A 145 8.11 21.41 15.31
N ILE A 146 7.91 22.19 14.25
CA ILE A 146 7.01 21.81 13.15
C ILE A 146 7.49 20.52 12.47
N ILE A 147 8.80 20.40 12.20
CA ILE A 147 9.39 19.20 11.62
C ILE A 147 9.26 18.02 12.60
N LEU A 148 9.62 18.21 13.87
CA LEU A 148 9.50 17.18 14.91
C LEU A 148 8.05 16.68 15.06
N SER A 149 7.07 17.58 15.02
CA SER A 149 5.64 17.24 15.08
C SER A 149 5.20 16.39 13.88
N LYS A 150 5.80 16.61 12.69
CA LYS A 150 5.52 15.77 11.51
C LYS A 150 6.19 14.40 11.62
N LEU A 151 7.46 14.35 12.05
CA LEU A 151 8.22 13.11 12.21
C LEU A 151 7.61 12.19 13.27
N SER A 152 7.16 12.75 14.40
CA SER A 152 6.52 12.01 15.50
C SER A 152 5.16 11.41 15.12
N LYS A 153 4.50 11.92 14.08
CA LYS A 153 3.28 11.33 13.50
C LYS A 153 3.57 10.19 12.51
N GLY A 154 4.84 9.98 12.20
CA GLY A 154 5.34 8.98 11.26
C GLY A 154 5.50 9.51 9.84
N GLU A 155 6.68 9.26 9.28
CA GLU A 155 6.95 9.51 7.87
C GLU A 155 6.25 8.49 6.98
N TRP A 156 6.07 8.88 5.73
CA TRP A 156 5.26 8.14 4.77
C TRP A 156 6.18 7.38 3.85
N ASN A 157 5.98 6.07 3.71
CA ASN A 157 6.76 5.31 2.76
C ASN A 157 6.37 5.76 1.35
N ARG A 158 7.36 6.17 0.54
CA ARG A 158 7.18 6.52 -0.89
C ARG A 158 7.58 5.38 -1.82
N LYS A 159 8.17 4.31 -1.28
CA LYS A 159 8.59 3.11 -2.01
C LYS A 159 7.48 2.07 -1.90
N ASN A 160 6.48 2.22 -2.77
CA ASN A 160 5.26 1.40 -2.77
C ASN A 160 5.02 0.68 -4.11
N LEU A 161 6.02 0.67 -4.99
CA LEU A 161 5.91 -0.02 -6.28
C LEU A 161 5.58 -1.49 -6.06
N ILE A 162 6.36 -2.18 -5.24
CA ILE A 162 6.10 -3.57 -4.87
C ILE A 162 4.84 -3.65 -3.99
N ARG A 163 4.84 -2.98 -2.82
CA ARG A 163 3.73 -2.96 -1.85
C ARG A 163 2.96 -1.63 -1.92
N ASN A 164 1.83 -1.51 -2.59
CA ASN A 164 1.11 -2.54 -3.33
C ASN A 164 0.68 -2.06 -4.73
N THR A 165 1.44 -1.11 -5.32
CA THR A 165 1.15 -0.62 -6.68
C THR A 165 1.24 -1.73 -7.72
N SER A 166 2.10 -2.72 -7.54
CA SER A 166 2.22 -3.86 -8.44
C SER A 166 0.90 -4.62 -8.57
N SER A 167 0.22 -4.91 -7.46
CA SER A 167 -1.10 -5.57 -7.47
C SER A 167 -2.19 -4.68 -8.07
N VAL A 168 -2.13 -3.36 -7.84
CA VAL A 168 -3.03 -2.39 -8.52
C VAL A 168 -2.84 -2.45 -10.03
N LEU A 169 -1.60 -2.47 -10.52
CA LEU A 169 -1.28 -2.57 -11.94
C LEU A 169 -1.72 -3.92 -12.53
N CYS A 170 -1.50 -5.02 -11.81
CA CYS A 170 -1.97 -6.35 -12.21
C CYS A 170 -3.50 -6.38 -12.35
N LEU A 171 -4.23 -5.76 -11.41
CA LEU A 171 -5.68 -5.64 -11.46
C LEU A 171 -6.17 -4.80 -12.65
N LEU A 172 -5.48 -3.69 -12.94
CA LEU A 172 -5.77 -2.85 -14.11
C LEU A 172 -5.50 -3.57 -15.43
N GLN A 173 -4.44 -4.39 -15.48
CA GLN A 173 -4.12 -5.21 -16.63
C GLN A 173 -5.20 -6.27 -16.87
N MET A 174 -5.58 -7.05 -15.84
CA MET A 174 -6.70 -7.99 -15.91
C MET A 174 -7.97 -7.33 -16.42
N LEU A 175 -8.32 -6.18 -15.85
CA LEU A 175 -9.51 -5.43 -16.23
C LEU A 175 -9.48 -5.00 -17.71
N THR A 176 -8.30 -4.62 -18.22
CA THR A 176 -8.11 -4.21 -19.61
C THR A 176 -8.21 -5.39 -20.57
N GLU A 177 -7.57 -6.50 -20.23
CA GLU A 177 -7.59 -7.74 -21.03
C GLU A 177 -9.00 -8.36 -21.06
N ASN A 178 -9.75 -8.24 -19.94
CA ASN A 178 -11.04 -8.91 -19.75
C ASN A 178 -12.22 -7.95 -19.69
N GLN A 179 -12.16 -6.86 -20.47
CA GLN A 179 -13.19 -5.81 -20.48
C GLN A 179 -14.62 -6.32 -20.73
N ASN A 180 -14.78 -7.41 -21.50
CA ASN A 180 -16.09 -7.99 -21.84
C ASN A 180 -16.64 -8.97 -20.78
N GLN A 181 -15.84 -9.37 -19.79
CA GLN A 181 -16.21 -10.36 -18.80
C GLN A 181 -17.03 -9.71 -17.67
N LYS A 182 -18.36 -9.75 -17.79
CA LYS A 182 -19.28 -9.16 -16.79
C LYS A 182 -19.45 -9.97 -15.51
N LYS A 183 -19.03 -11.24 -15.49
CA LYS A 183 -19.12 -12.13 -14.31
C LYS A 183 -17.99 -11.91 -13.29
N VAL A 184 -16.94 -11.21 -13.71
CA VAL A 184 -15.82 -10.82 -12.84
C VAL A 184 -15.99 -9.37 -12.46
N ALA A 185 -15.90 -9.09 -11.17
CA ALA A 185 -15.81 -7.74 -10.64
C ALA A 185 -14.43 -7.48 -10.02
N TYR A 186 -14.02 -6.22 -10.05
CA TYR A 186 -12.73 -5.79 -9.53
C TYR A 186 -12.92 -4.77 -8.41
N ALA A 187 -12.11 -4.86 -7.36
CA ALA A 187 -12.21 -3.95 -6.22
C ALA A 187 -10.84 -3.40 -5.79
N PHE A 188 -10.70 -2.08 -5.85
CA PHE A 188 -9.59 -1.33 -5.28
C PHE A 188 -10.01 -0.78 -3.92
N ILE A 189 -9.51 -1.37 -2.85
CA ILE A 189 -9.97 -1.08 -1.49
C ILE A 189 -9.02 -0.15 -0.73
N ASP A 190 -9.57 0.65 0.18
CA ASP A 190 -8.81 1.46 1.12
C ASP A 190 -8.59 0.72 2.45
N ASP A 191 -7.80 1.32 3.35
CA ASP A 191 -7.51 0.83 4.70
C ASP A 191 -6.90 -0.59 4.75
N GLY A 192 -6.21 -1.04 3.70
CA GLY A 192 -5.56 -2.36 3.66
C GLY A 192 -4.20 -2.38 4.37
N CYS A 193 -3.49 -1.25 4.42
CA CYS A 193 -2.25 -1.14 5.19
C CYS A 193 -2.48 -0.94 6.69
N TYR A 194 -3.59 -0.29 7.06
CA TYR A 194 -3.91 0.10 8.43
C TYR A 194 -4.99 -0.78 9.08
N GLY A 195 -5.55 -1.74 8.34
CA GLY A 195 -6.55 -2.65 8.85
C GLY A 195 -7.19 -3.52 7.78
N ARG A 196 -8.47 -3.85 8.00
CA ARG A 196 -9.26 -4.68 7.09
C ARG A 196 -10.55 -4.01 6.68
N ARG A 197 -10.79 -2.75 7.05
CA ARG A 197 -12.10 -2.12 6.90
C ARG A 197 -12.57 -2.09 5.45
N GLY A 198 -11.73 -1.69 4.50
CA GLY A 198 -12.14 -1.68 3.10
C GLY A 198 -12.47 -3.07 2.57
N LEU A 199 -11.78 -4.10 3.08
CA LEU A 199 -12.09 -5.50 2.79
C LEU A 199 -13.38 -5.94 3.48
N ASP A 200 -13.62 -5.55 4.72
CA ASP A 200 -14.84 -5.89 5.46
C ASP A 200 -16.08 -5.25 4.81
N VAL A 201 -15.96 -3.99 4.36
CA VAL A 201 -17.00 -3.31 3.57
C VAL A 201 -17.26 -4.06 2.27
N LEU A 202 -16.20 -4.44 1.53
CA LEU A 202 -16.36 -5.26 0.33
C LEU A 202 -17.10 -6.56 0.65
N MET A 203 -16.61 -7.33 1.61
CA MET A 203 -17.18 -8.63 1.99
C MET A 203 -18.63 -8.54 2.46
N SER A 204 -19.07 -7.41 3.02
CA SER A 204 -20.47 -7.19 3.42
C SER A 204 -21.43 -7.10 2.23
N SER A 205 -20.93 -6.73 1.05
CA SER A 205 -21.69 -6.64 -0.20
C SER A 205 -21.56 -7.88 -1.09
N VAL A 206 -20.62 -8.79 -0.78
CA VAL A 206 -20.37 -9.98 -1.61
C VAL A 206 -21.38 -11.08 -1.32
N LYS A 207 -21.95 -11.70 -2.36
CA LYS A 207 -22.80 -12.89 -2.19
C LYS A 207 -22.03 -14.07 -1.57
N LYS A 208 -22.70 -14.86 -0.74
CA LYS A 208 -22.12 -15.93 0.09
C LYS A 208 -21.16 -16.90 -0.64
N ASN A 209 -21.44 -17.22 -1.90
CA ASN A 209 -20.72 -18.23 -2.68
C ASN A 209 -19.73 -17.63 -3.70
N ALA A 210 -19.55 -16.31 -3.75
CA ALA A 210 -18.60 -15.70 -4.66
C ALA A 210 -17.15 -16.02 -4.25
N LYS A 211 -16.29 -16.17 -5.25
CA LYS A 211 -14.86 -16.39 -5.07
C LYS A 211 -14.17 -15.05 -4.97
N VAL A 212 -13.65 -14.72 -3.79
CA VAL A 212 -12.90 -13.48 -3.58
C VAL A 212 -11.40 -13.78 -3.58
N TYR A 213 -10.68 -13.11 -4.47
CA TYR A 213 -9.23 -13.20 -4.65
C TYR A 213 -8.58 -11.88 -4.21
N PHE A 214 -7.58 -11.94 -3.35
CA PHE A 214 -6.90 -10.79 -2.77
C PHE A 214 -5.43 -10.78 -3.15
N LEU A 215 -4.98 -9.72 -3.81
CA LEU A 215 -3.61 -9.59 -4.32
C LEU A 215 -2.75 -8.75 -3.37
N ASP A 216 -1.56 -9.25 -3.02
CA ASP A 216 -0.55 -8.49 -2.28
C ASP A 216 0.85 -8.67 -2.87
N SER A 217 1.46 -7.55 -3.24
CA SER A 217 2.86 -7.47 -3.69
C SER A 217 3.21 -8.34 -4.91
N ILE A 218 2.27 -8.57 -5.85
CA ILE A 218 2.43 -9.50 -7.00
C ILE A 218 3.70 -9.26 -7.84
N GLY A 219 4.17 -8.02 -7.94
CA GLY A 219 5.38 -7.71 -8.73
C GLY A 219 6.69 -7.90 -7.99
N ALA A 220 6.70 -8.47 -6.79
CA ALA A 220 7.92 -8.69 -6.02
C ALA A 220 8.80 -9.78 -6.66
N ASP A 221 10.11 -9.64 -6.51
CA ASP A 221 11.08 -10.68 -6.85
C ASP A 221 11.22 -11.70 -5.70
N ALA A 222 10.14 -12.43 -5.45
CA ALA A 222 9.99 -13.46 -4.42
C ALA A 222 8.99 -14.51 -4.90
N THR A 223 8.99 -15.69 -4.28
CA THR A 223 8.06 -16.77 -4.66
C THR A 223 6.60 -16.30 -4.68
N LEU A 224 5.86 -16.59 -5.76
CA LEU A 224 4.41 -16.43 -5.79
C LEU A 224 3.76 -17.52 -4.92
N ASN A 225 2.92 -17.10 -3.98
CA ASN A 225 2.20 -17.99 -3.07
C ASN A 225 0.70 -17.84 -3.28
N VAL A 226 -0.03 -18.94 -3.14
CA VAL A 226 -1.49 -18.97 -3.17
C VAL A 226 -2.02 -19.59 -1.89
N MET A 227 -3.04 -18.98 -1.30
CA MET A 227 -3.62 -19.43 -0.04
C MET A 227 -5.14 -19.34 -0.12
N GLY A 228 -5.86 -20.46 -0.13
CA GLY A 228 -7.31 -20.44 -0.20
C GLY A 228 -7.91 -21.73 -0.73
N LYS A 229 -9.19 -21.95 -0.42
CA LYS A 229 -9.92 -23.19 -0.79
C LYS A 229 -10.16 -23.33 -2.30
N GLN A 230 -10.02 -22.25 -3.06
CA GLN A 230 -10.24 -22.25 -4.51
C GLN A 230 -9.01 -22.69 -5.31
N PHE A 231 -7.86 -22.86 -4.65
CA PHE A 231 -6.63 -23.33 -5.30
C PHE A 231 -6.44 -24.83 -5.05
N LYS A 232 -5.96 -25.52 -6.07
CA LYS A 232 -5.51 -26.92 -5.97
C LYS A 232 -4.00 -26.93 -5.83
N GLU A 233 -3.48 -27.67 -4.86
CA GLU A 233 -2.05 -27.78 -4.55
C GLU A 233 -1.25 -28.24 -5.77
N GLU A 234 -1.65 -29.36 -6.38
CA GLU A 234 -1.00 -29.93 -7.57
C GLU A 234 -0.88 -28.94 -8.75
N LEU A 235 -1.92 -28.14 -8.98
CA LEU A 235 -1.94 -27.15 -10.06
C LEU A 235 -1.02 -25.97 -9.75
N ALA A 236 -0.94 -25.55 -8.48
CA ALA A 236 -0.03 -24.49 -8.07
C ALA A 236 1.43 -24.95 -8.22
N GLU A 237 1.74 -26.14 -7.72
CA GLU A 237 3.09 -26.70 -7.78
C GLU A 237 3.59 -26.90 -9.21
N SER A 238 2.70 -27.33 -10.14
CA SER A 238 3.04 -27.45 -11.57
C SER A 238 3.45 -26.12 -12.24
N LYS A 239 3.09 -24.98 -11.63
CA LYS A 239 3.39 -23.63 -12.12
C LYS A 239 4.49 -22.94 -11.31
N GLU A 240 5.23 -23.68 -10.49
CA GLU A 240 6.23 -23.14 -9.55
C GLU A 240 5.62 -22.16 -8.53
N ILE A 241 4.32 -22.30 -8.24
CA ILE A 241 3.59 -21.49 -7.27
C ILE A 241 3.49 -22.27 -5.96
N ARG A 242 3.83 -21.63 -4.84
CA ARG A 242 3.70 -22.28 -3.52
C ARG A 242 2.24 -22.28 -3.06
N TYR A 243 1.68 -23.46 -2.85
CA TYR A 243 0.39 -23.61 -2.17
C TYR A 243 0.57 -23.47 -0.65
N VAL A 244 -0.40 -22.80 -0.01
CA VAL A 244 -0.44 -22.57 1.43
C VAL A 244 -1.83 -22.91 1.94
N SER A 245 -1.90 -23.64 3.06
CA SER A 245 -3.18 -24.08 3.62
C SER A 245 -4.13 -22.89 3.88
N PRO A 246 -5.43 -23.02 3.57
CA PRO A 246 -6.38 -21.91 3.61
C PRO A 246 -6.53 -21.30 5.02
N ARG A 247 -6.54 -19.96 5.09
CA ARG A 247 -6.78 -19.20 6.33
C ARG A 247 -8.04 -18.35 6.21
N GLY A 248 -9.19 -19.01 6.18
CA GLY A 248 -10.51 -18.37 6.11
C GLY A 248 -11.18 -18.48 4.74
N GLN A 249 -12.08 -17.53 4.44
CA GLN A 249 -12.92 -17.54 3.22
C GLN A 249 -12.22 -16.89 2.01
N ILE A 250 -11.24 -16.03 2.25
CA ILE A 250 -10.57 -15.25 1.20
C ILE A 250 -9.43 -16.08 0.59
N ASN A 251 -9.30 -16.00 -0.73
CA ASN A 251 -8.21 -16.60 -1.47
C ASN A 251 -7.13 -15.53 -1.70
N TYR A 252 -5.93 -15.71 -1.18
CA TYR A 252 -4.83 -14.77 -1.34
C TYR A 252 -3.88 -15.22 -2.44
N LEU A 253 -3.42 -14.28 -3.25
CA LEU A 253 -2.27 -14.42 -4.14
C LEU A 253 -1.26 -13.37 -3.71
N PHE A 254 -0.04 -13.78 -3.37
CA PHE A 254 0.96 -12.85 -2.87
C PHE A 254 2.39 -13.32 -3.12
N CYS A 255 3.29 -12.39 -3.40
CA CYS A 255 4.70 -12.70 -3.52
C CYS A 255 5.42 -12.41 -2.22
N ALA A 256 6.06 -13.45 -1.67
CA ALA A 256 6.83 -13.38 -0.43
C ALA A 256 7.74 -14.61 -0.29
N ASP A 257 8.88 -14.42 0.35
CA ASP A 257 9.70 -15.53 0.81
C ASP A 257 9.14 -16.07 2.12
N MET A 258 9.53 -17.29 2.48
CA MET A 258 9.17 -17.90 3.75
C MET A 258 10.42 -18.05 4.60
N ASN A 259 10.39 -17.56 5.83
CA ASN A 259 11.48 -17.75 6.77
C ASN A 259 11.38 -19.11 7.48
N GLN A 260 12.35 -19.41 8.35
CA GLN A 260 12.38 -20.64 9.14
C GLN A 260 11.15 -20.78 10.07
N ASP A 261 10.58 -19.67 10.52
CA ASP A 261 9.38 -19.62 11.38
C ASP A 261 8.06 -19.78 10.60
N LYS A 262 8.13 -20.10 9.29
CA LYS A 262 6.98 -20.16 8.37
C LYS A 262 6.21 -18.83 8.28
N GLU A 263 6.86 -17.71 8.58
CA GLU A 263 6.33 -16.38 8.30
C GLU A 263 6.67 -15.98 6.87
N PHE A 264 5.68 -15.40 6.19
CA PHE A 264 5.87 -14.80 4.87
C PHE A 264 6.41 -13.40 5.01
N TYR A 265 7.49 -13.08 4.31
CA TYR A 265 8.10 -11.77 4.38
C TYR A 265 8.67 -11.28 3.04
N LEU A 266 8.84 -9.97 2.95
CA LEU A 266 9.62 -9.29 1.92
C LEU A 266 10.66 -8.41 2.59
N ASP A 267 11.93 -8.67 2.30
CA ASP A 267 13.02 -7.84 2.80
C ASP A 267 13.07 -6.46 2.12
N LYS A 268 13.82 -5.53 2.73
CA LYS A 268 13.96 -4.16 2.21
C LYS A 268 14.57 -4.09 0.81
N SER A 269 15.45 -5.01 0.44
CA SER A 269 16.08 -5.01 -0.89
C SER A 269 15.02 -5.29 -1.97
N LYS A 270 14.13 -6.27 -1.72
CA LYS A 270 13.03 -6.64 -2.61
C LYS A 270 11.96 -5.55 -2.66
N LEU A 271 11.54 -5.03 -1.50
CA LEU A 271 10.54 -3.95 -1.41
C LEU A 271 10.96 -2.66 -2.12
N ASN A 272 12.25 -2.36 -2.14
CA ASN A 272 12.80 -1.13 -2.71
C ASN A 272 13.15 -1.25 -4.20
N LYS A 273 12.93 -2.42 -4.83
CA LYS A 273 13.14 -2.58 -6.27
C LYS A 273 12.27 -1.60 -7.06
N LYS A 274 12.85 -1.11 -8.17
CA LYS A 274 12.19 -0.21 -9.12
C LYS A 274 11.58 -0.92 -10.33
N ASN A 275 11.87 -2.21 -10.46
CA ASN A 275 11.37 -3.05 -11.54
C ASN A 275 10.40 -4.08 -10.95
N LEU A 276 9.38 -4.43 -11.73
CA LEU A 276 8.41 -5.47 -11.38
C LEU A 276 8.85 -6.80 -11.98
N ASN A 277 8.55 -7.90 -11.29
CA ASN A 277 8.58 -9.21 -11.89
C ASN A 277 7.28 -9.46 -12.66
N TYR A 278 7.35 -9.37 -13.99
CA TYR A 278 6.18 -9.51 -14.87
C TYR A 278 5.71 -10.95 -15.05
N SER A 279 6.57 -11.95 -14.82
CA SER A 279 6.13 -13.35 -14.95
C SER A 279 5.01 -13.68 -13.97
N HIS A 280 5.04 -13.10 -12.77
CA HIS A 280 3.97 -13.24 -11.78
C HIS A 280 2.65 -12.63 -12.23
N PHE A 281 2.65 -11.57 -13.04
CA PHE A 281 1.41 -10.99 -13.56
C PHE A 281 0.73 -12.01 -14.47
N THR A 282 1.48 -12.58 -15.41
CA THR A 282 1.00 -13.63 -16.31
C THR A 282 0.52 -14.86 -15.55
N GLN A 283 1.30 -15.36 -14.58
CA GLN A 283 0.92 -16.50 -13.75
C GLN A 283 -0.40 -16.27 -12.98
N VAL A 284 -0.58 -15.07 -12.41
CA VAL A 284 -1.79 -14.71 -11.67
C VAL A 284 -3.00 -14.60 -12.62
N ILE A 285 -2.84 -13.99 -13.80
CA ILE A 285 -3.91 -13.90 -14.81
C ILE A 285 -4.34 -15.29 -15.26
N GLU A 286 -3.39 -16.15 -15.65
CA GLU A 286 -3.67 -17.52 -16.07
C GLU A 286 -4.31 -18.36 -14.97
N LEU A 287 -3.83 -18.24 -13.73
CA LEU A 287 -4.35 -19.03 -12.60
C LEU A 287 -5.81 -18.68 -12.29
N LEU A 288 -6.19 -17.42 -12.44
CA LEU A 288 -7.55 -16.97 -12.20
C LEU A 288 -8.50 -17.27 -13.35
N GLY A 289 -7.99 -17.66 -14.52
CA GLY A 289 -8.78 -18.01 -15.71
C GLY A 289 -9.71 -16.88 -16.15
N ILE A 290 -9.27 -15.63 -15.95
CA ILE A 290 -10.02 -14.42 -16.28
C ILE A 290 -9.66 -13.99 -17.66
#